data_AF-A0A5N0URR8-F1
#
_entry.id   AF-A0A5N0URR8-F1
#
_cell.length_a   1.000
_cell.length_b   1.000
_cell.length_c   1.000
_cell.angle_alpha   90.00
_cell.angle_beta   90.00
_cell.angle_gamma   90.00
#
_symmetry.space_group_name_H-M   'P 1'
#
loop_
_entity.id
_entity.type
_entity.pdbx_description
1 polymer ?
#
loop_
_entity_poly.entity_id
_entity_poly.type
_entity_poly.pdbx_seq_one_letter_code
_entity_poly.pdbx_strand_id
1 'polypeptide(L)'
;MRQRFLAGALALAFLVAGCGGQAKNAQEENGPAITWSDHVCEVVRAGGVSLSQLPAVDPSAPAKAKDSLVVYLGSLSDALTRLSAGITKEGAPPVNDGQATLDRAMTTLNATKSSVDTAKTKLATAAVTDQATFEAAVSDASTAFAKLGSTEGPTKDLKDNPELAKAFGKAPNCRNLDGA
;
A
#
# COMPACT_ATOMS: atom_id res chain seq x y z
N MET A 1 -47.71 10.94 -53.60
CA MET A 1 -46.68 11.30 -54.61
C MET A 1 -45.40 10.57 -54.20
N ARG A 2 -45.11 9.34 -54.66
CA ARG A 2 -44.58 8.93 -55.98
C ARG A 2 -43.49 9.84 -56.52
N GLN A 3 -42.23 9.47 -56.27
CA GLN A 3 -41.13 9.73 -57.21
C GLN A 3 -40.32 8.45 -57.40
N ARG A 4 -40.38 7.95 -58.63
CA ARG A 4 -39.62 6.84 -59.20
C ARG A 4 -38.72 7.45 -60.27
N PHE A 5 -37.40 7.29 -60.17
CA PHE A 5 -36.42 7.33 -61.27
C PHE A 5 -35.20 6.53 -60.77
N LEU A 6 -35.05 5.25 -61.09
CA LEU A 6 -34.46 4.65 -62.29
C LEU A 6 -32.98 5.01 -62.53
N ALA A 7 -32.14 4.06 -62.11
CA ALA A 7 -31.04 3.42 -62.86
C ALA A 7 -29.91 4.27 -63.48
N GLY A 8 -28.68 3.93 -63.07
CA GLY A 8 -27.56 3.73 -64.00
C GLY A 8 -26.26 4.44 -63.66
N ALA A 9 -25.29 3.72 -63.07
CA ALA A 9 -23.94 3.54 -63.61
C ALA A 9 -23.03 2.80 -62.60
N LEU A 10 -22.47 1.71 -63.08
CA LEU A 10 -21.41 0.90 -62.49
C LEU A 10 -20.11 1.71 -62.39
N ALA A 11 -19.42 1.70 -61.24
CA ALA A 11 -17.98 1.94 -61.19
C ALA A 11 -17.36 1.09 -60.06
N LEU A 12 -16.37 0.30 -60.46
CA LEU A 12 -15.66 -0.68 -59.65
C LEU A 12 -14.80 -0.04 -58.53
N ALA A 13 -14.88 -0.70 -57.37
CA ALA A 13 -13.81 -1.01 -56.42
C ALA A 13 -12.69 0.02 -56.15
N PHE A 14 -12.73 0.61 -54.97
CA PHE A 14 -11.53 0.69 -54.11
C PHE A 14 -11.78 -0.09 -52.82
N LEU A 15 -11.06 -1.19 -52.67
CA LEU A 15 -10.86 -1.89 -51.42
C LEU A 15 -10.06 -0.99 -50.48
N VAL A 16 -10.70 -0.47 -49.44
CA VAL A 16 -10.02 -0.18 -48.18
C VAL A 16 -10.82 -0.85 -47.07
N ALA A 17 -10.59 -2.16 -46.91
CA ALA A 17 -10.83 -2.84 -45.65
C ALA A 17 -9.73 -2.39 -44.68
N GLY A 18 -9.87 -1.18 -44.16
CA GLY A 18 -9.08 -0.62 -43.07
C GLY A 18 -9.97 -0.50 -41.85
N CYS A 19 -10.30 -1.63 -41.24
CA CYS A 19 -10.93 -1.70 -39.94
C CYS A 19 -9.89 -1.28 -38.89
N GLY A 20 -9.73 0.03 -38.69
CA GLY A 20 -8.91 0.61 -37.63
C GLY A 20 -9.83 1.33 -36.68
N GLY A 21 -10.25 0.63 -35.63
CA GLY A 21 -11.28 1.06 -34.69
C GLY A 21 -11.04 2.44 -34.13
N GLN A 22 -12.14 3.04 -33.66
CA GLN A 22 -12.13 4.10 -32.66
C GLN A 22 -11.14 3.74 -31.55
N ALA A 23 -9.93 4.29 -31.63
CA ALA A 23 -9.07 4.44 -30.47
C ALA A 23 -9.73 5.54 -29.62
N LYS A 24 -10.80 5.13 -28.92
CA LYS A 24 -11.12 5.72 -27.64
C LYS A 24 -9.79 5.81 -26.91
N ASN A 25 -9.47 6.99 -26.39
CA ASN A 25 -8.40 7.22 -25.43
C ASN A 25 -8.63 6.39 -24.15
N ALA A 26 -8.63 5.07 -24.26
CA ALA A 26 -8.26 4.19 -23.17
C ALA A 26 -6.74 4.27 -23.16
N GLN A 27 -6.22 5.16 -22.32
CA GLN A 27 -4.83 5.11 -21.89
C GLN A 27 -4.51 3.64 -21.63
N GLU A 28 -3.65 3.05 -22.46
CA GLU A 28 -3.26 1.66 -22.32
C GLU A 28 -2.79 1.46 -20.88
N GLU A 29 -3.44 0.54 -20.17
CA GLU A 29 -3.21 0.39 -18.74
C GLU A 29 -1.76 -0.06 -18.52
N ASN A 30 -1.03 0.59 -17.60
CA ASN A 30 0.35 0.19 -17.30
C ASN A 30 0.35 -1.14 -16.52
N GLY A 31 0.28 -2.24 -17.26
CA GLY A 31 0.29 -3.62 -16.74
C GLY A 31 1.48 -3.90 -15.82
N PRO A 32 2.72 -3.56 -16.20
CA PRO A 32 3.88 -3.70 -15.31
C PRO A 32 3.71 -2.99 -13.96
N ALA A 33 3.15 -1.77 -13.94
CA ALA A 33 2.91 -1.06 -12.69
C ALA A 33 1.83 -1.75 -11.84
N ILE A 34 0.78 -2.31 -12.48
CA ILE A 34 -0.25 -3.09 -11.79
C ILE A 34 0.38 -4.33 -11.12
N THR A 35 1.21 -5.08 -11.84
CA THR A 35 1.90 -6.26 -11.28
C THR A 35 2.83 -5.88 -10.13
N TRP A 36 3.60 -4.80 -10.27
CA TRP A 36 4.46 -4.30 -9.21
C TRP A 36 3.66 -3.92 -7.95
N SER A 37 2.55 -3.19 -8.12
CA SER A 37 1.64 -2.83 -7.02
C SER A 37 1.03 -4.07 -6.35
N ASP A 38 0.69 -5.10 -7.13
CA ASP A 38 0.12 -6.36 -6.63
C ASP A 38 1.08 -7.08 -5.69
N HIS A 39 2.36 -7.19 -6.06
CA HIS A 39 3.41 -7.77 -5.20
C HIS A 39 3.64 -6.94 -3.94
N VAL A 40 3.69 -5.60 -4.05
CA VAL A 40 3.80 -4.74 -2.86
C VAL A 40 2.63 -4.98 -1.89
N CYS A 41 1.40 -5.08 -2.40
CA CYS A 41 0.25 -5.36 -1.56
C CYS A 41 0.27 -6.76 -0.94
N GLU A 42 0.85 -7.76 -1.62
CA GLU A 42 1.12 -9.08 -1.03
C GLU A 42 2.05 -8.98 0.18
N VAL A 43 3.13 -8.23 0.08
CA VAL A 43 4.05 -8.01 1.20
C VAL A 43 3.34 -7.31 2.36
N VAL A 44 2.52 -6.28 2.07
CA VAL A 44 1.72 -5.58 3.08
C VAL A 44 0.75 -6.53 3.79
N ARG A 45 0.00 -7.36 3.04
CA ARG A 45 -0.91 -8.35 3.63
C ARG A 45 -0.20 -9.35 4.52
N ALA A 46 0.94 -9.89 4.09
CA ALA A 46 1.72 -10.83 4.89
C ALA A 46 2.17 -10.22 6.22
N GLY A 47 2.53 -8.94 6.22
CA GLY A 47 2.80 -8.16 7.44
C GLY A 47 1.56 -8.04 8.32
N GLY A 48 0.43 -7.63 7.76
CA GLY A 48 -0.85 -7.51 8.48
C GLY A 48 -1.31 -8.81 9.13
N VAL A 49 -1.24 -9.93 8.41
CA VAL A 49 -1.55 -11.27 8.95
C VAL A 49 -0.65 -11.61 10.13
N SER A 50 0.67 -11.37 10.00
CA SER A 50 1.62 -11.64 11.10
C SER A 50 1.25 -10.85 12.37
N LEU A 51 0.83 -9.60 12.22
CA LEU A 51 0.46 -8.74 13.34
C LEU A 51 -0.89 -9.13 13.97
N SER A 52 -1.86 -9.57 13.16
CA SER A 52 -3.17 -10.01 13.64
C SER A 52 -3.12 -11.26 14.53
N GLN A 53 -2.04 -12.03 14.45
CA GLN A 53 -1.83 -13.25 15.23
C GLN A 53 -1.21 -12.98 16.63
N LEU A 54 -0.88 -11.73 16.93
CA LEU A 54 -0.30 -11.37 18.22
C LEU A 54 -1.36 -11.44 19.34
N PRO A 55 -0.97 -11.88 20.55
CA PRO A 55 -1.89 -11.96 21.67
C PRO A 55 -2.39 -10.57 22.06
N ALA A 56 -3.65 -10.50 22.50
CA ALA A 56 -4.24 -9.27 23.01
C ALA A 56 -3.54 -8.81 24.30
N VAL A 57 -3.46 -7.49 24.49
CA VAL A 57 -2.92 -6.88 25.71
C VAL A 57 -3.97 -6.99 26.81
N ASP A 58 -3.62 -7.60 27.94
CA ASP A 58 -4.47 -7.65 29.15
C ASP A 58 -4.21 -6.42 30.04
N PRO A 59 -5.14 -5.45 30.09
CA PRO A 59 -4.94 -4.22 30.87
C PRO A 59 -5.04 -4.43 32.38
N SER A 60 -5.54 -5.59 32.85
CA SER A 60 -5.69 -5.88 34.28
C SER A 60 -4.38 -6.30 34.97
N ALA A 61 -3.34 -6.59 34.18
CA ALA A 61 -2.03 -7.02 34.67
C ALA A 61 -0.91 -6.14 34.08
N PRO A 62 -0.62 -4.96 34.66
CA PRO A 62 0.27 -3.95 34.07
C PRO A 62 1.64 -4.46 33.63
N ALA A 63 2.25 -5.37 34.38
CA ALA A 63 3.55 -5.96 34.01
C ALA A 63 3.44 -6.83 32.75
N LYS A 64 2.39 -7.66 32.67
CA LYS A 64 2.11 -8.48 31.49
C LYS A 64 1.67 -7.61 30.30
N ALA A 65 0.93 -6.54 30.55
CA ALA A 65 0.51 -5.57 29.54
C ALA A 65 1.72 -4.92 28.88
N LYS A 66 2.68 -4.45 29.70
CA LYS A 66 3.96 -3.92 29.23
C LYS A 66 4.71 -4.94 28.37
N ASP A 67 4.91 -6.16 28.88
CA ASP A 67 5.67 -7.20 28.15
C ASP A 67 5.00 -7.53 26.80
N SER A 68 3.67 -7.64 26.78
CA SER A 68 2.89 -7.90 25.56
C SER A 68 3.03 -6.77 24.54
N LEU A 69 3.00 -5.52 24.98
CA LEU A 69 3.21 -4.36 24.12
C LEU A 69 4.65 -4.26 23.60
N VAL A 70 5.66 -4.61 24.40
CA VAL A 70 7.06 -4.68 23.95
C VAL A 70 7.23 -5.74 22.86
N VAL A 71 6.60 -6.91 23.03
CA VAL A 71 6.55 -7.98 22.01
C VAL A 71 5.87 -7.45 20.76
N TYR A 72 4.71 -6.83 20.90
CA TYR A 72 3.93 -6.31 19.79
C TYR A 72 4.72 -5.27 18.96
N LEU A 73 5.35 -4.29 19.62
CA LEU A 73 6.18 -3.28 18.95
C LEU A 73 7.41 -3.92 18.29
N GLY A 74 7.96 -4.99 18.87
CA GLY A 74 9.01 -5.80 18.24
C GLY A 74 8.52 -6.42 16.92
N SER A 75 7.39 -7.12 16.95
CA SER A 75 6.81 -7.74 15.76
C SER A 75 6.41 -6.73 14.68
N LEU A 76 5.98 -5.52 15.08
CA LEU A 76 5.73 -4.43 14.16
C LEU A 76 7.01 -3.93 13.48
N SER A 77 8.08 -3.77 14.25
CA SER A 77 9.39 -3.39 13.71
C SER A 77 9.88 -4.43 12.68
N ASP A 78 9.71 -5.71 12.98
CA ASP A 78 10.07 -6.81 12.06
C ASP A 78 9.18 -6.83 10.82
N ALA A 79 7.88 -6.53 10.95
CA ALA A 79 6.97 -6.41 9.83
C ALA A 79 7.36 -5.24 8.91
N LEU A 80 7.74 -4.09 9.47
CA LEU A 80 8.23 -2.93 8.69
C LEU A 80 9.55 -3.24 7.99
N THR A 81 10.48 -3.95 8.64
CA THR A 81 11.71 -4.43 7.99
C THR A 81 11.40 -5.34 6.79
N ARG A 82 10.51 -6.31 6.98
CA ARG A 82 10.10 -7.22 5.90
C ARG A 82 9.41 -6.47 4.77
N LEU A 83 8.60 -5.46 5.09
CA LEU A 83 7.95 -4.61 4.11
C LEU A 83 8.96 -3.82 3.28
N SER A 84 9.88 -3.08 3.92
CA SER A 84 10.93 -2.33 3.20
C SER A 84 11.79 -3.24 2.33
N ALA A 85 12.16 -4.43 2.83
CA ALA A 85 12.92 -5.41 2.07
C ALA A 85 12.13 -5.98 0.88
N GLY A 86 10.84 -6.28 1.08
CA GLY A 86 9.96 -6.78 0.03
C GLY A 86 9.76 -5.75 -1.09
N ILE A 87 9.47 -4.49 -0.75
CA ILE A 87 9.33 -3.41 -1.74
C ILE A 87 10.65 -3.19 -2.48
N THR A 88 11.78 -3.14 -1.78
CA THR A 88 13.10 -2.93 -2.39
C THR A 88 13.48 -4.07 -3.35
N LYS A 89 13.06 -5.30 -3.04
CA LYS A 89 13.30 -6.48 -3.90
C LYS A 89 12.59 -6.37 -5.25
N GLU A 90 11.41 -5.75 -5.31
CA GLU A 90 10.69 -5.50 -6.57
C GLU A 90 11.38 -4.44 -7.45
N GLY A 91 12.29 -3.65 -6.87
CA GLY A 91 12.97 -2.54 -7.56
C GLY A 91 12.05 -1.33 -7.79
N ALA A 92 12.54 -0.38 -8.59
CA ALA A 92 11.78 0.83 -8.91
C ALA A 92 10.46 0.48 -9.62
N PRO A 93 9.32 1.08 -9.21
CA PRO A 93 8.07 0.89 -9.92
C PRO A 93 8.20 1.39 -11.37
N PRO A 94 7.62 0.66 -12.34
CA PRO A 94 7.76 0.98 -13.77
C PRO A 94 6.81 2.13 -14.18
N VAL A 95 7.03 3.31 -13.59
CA VAL A 95 6.28 4.55 -13.81
C VAL A 95 7.24 5.73 -13.95
N ASN A 96 6.74 6.86 -14.43
CA ASN A 96 7.51 8.10 -14.38
C ASN A 96 7.90 8.45 -12.93
N ASP A 97 9.16 8.84 -12.72
CA ASP A 97 9.73 9.13 -11.39
C ASP A 97 9.63 7.97 -10.38
N GLY A 98 9.61 6.73 -10.88
CA GLY A 98 9.43 5.54 -10.05
C GLY A 98 10.48 5.39 -8.94
N GLN A 99 11.76 5.57 -9.25
CA GLN A 99 12.83 5.48 -8.26
C GLN A 99 12.69 6.56 -7.18
N ALA A 100 12.45 7.82 -7.56
CA ALA A 100 12.28 8.91 -6.60
C ALA A 100 11.05 8.68 -5.70
N THR A 101 9.99 8.07 -6.24
CA THR A 101 8.79 7.69 -5.49
C THR A 101 9.09 6.57 -4.48
N LEU A 102 9.84 5.55 -4.90
CA LEU A 102 10.33 4.49 -4.02
C LEU A 102 11.21 5.03 -2.88
N ASP A 103 12.17 5.92 -3.19
CA ASP A 103 13.09 6.48 -2.20
C ASP A 103 12.37 7.28 -1.11
N ARG A 104 11.32 8.03 -1.48
CA ARG A 104 10.46 8.73 -0.52
C ARG A 104 9.72 7.74 0.38
N ALA A 105 9.09 6.73 -0.21
CA ALA A 105 8.39 5.69 0.56
C ALA A 105 9.32 4.96 1.54
N MET A 106 10.55 4.63 1.11
CA MET A 106 11.56 4.00 1.98
C MET A 106 12.02 4.93 3.10
N THR A 107 12.15 6.23 2.84
CA THR A 107 12.46 7.22 3.87
C THR A 107 11.40 7.24 4.96
N THR A 108 10.12 7.32 4.58
CA THR A 108 9.00 7.34 5.53
C THR A 108 8.86 6.02 6.29
N LEU A 109 9.02 4.87 5.62
CA LEU A 109 8.98 3.56 6.26
C LEU A 109 10.10 3.39 7.29
N ASN A 110 11.33 3.81 6.96
CA ASN A 110 12.46 3.76 7.89
C ASN A 110 12.28 4.71 9.08
N ALA A 111 11.77 5.92 8.86
CA ALA A 111 11.46 6.86 9.94
C ALA A 111 10.36 6.31 10.88
N THR A 112 9.38 5.63 10.31
CA THR A 112 8.30 4.99 11.09
C THR A 112 8.83 3.81 11.90
N LYS A 113 9.65 2.94 11.30
CA LYS A 113 10.33 1.85 12.02
C LYS A 113 11.17 2.39 13.19
N SER A 114 11.95 3.44 12.96
CA SER A 114 12.76 4.07 14.01
C SER A 114 11.91 4.60 15.18
N SER A 115 10.74 5.18 14.86
CA SER A 115 9.77 5.63 15.88
C SER A 115 9.23 4.45 16.70
N VAL A 116 8.93 3.32 16.05
CA VAL A 116 8.48 2.08 16.71
C VAL A 116 9.57 1.49 17.61
N ASP A 117 10.81 1.42 17.12
CA ASP A 117 11.96 0.93 17.91
C ASP A 117 12.22 1.79 19.16
N THR A 118 12.06 3.11 19.01
CA THR A 118 12.16 4.07 20.11
C THR A 118 11.06 3.84 21.14
N ALA A 119 9.81 3.70 20.71
CA ALA A 119 8.68 3.42 21.59
C ALA A 119 8.87 2.08 22.33
N LYS A 120 9.30 1.02 21.63
CA LYS A 120 9.63 -0.28 22.22
C LYS A 120 10.67 -0.15 23.32
N THR A 121 11.75 0.58 23.06
CA THR A 121 12.85 0.77 24.01
C THR A 121 12.39 1.53 25.25
N LYS A 122 11.66 2.64 25.08
CA LYS A 122 11.10 3.41 26.21
C LYS A 122 10.16 2.56 27.05
N LEU A 123 9.27 1.79 26.41
CA LEU A 123 8.33 0.94 27.13
C LEU A 123 9.05 -0.17 27.89
N ALA A 124 10.08 -0.79 27.28
CA ALA A 124 10.87 -1.83 27.93
C ALA A 124 11.60 -1.32 29.20
N THR A 125 12.00 -0.05 29.24
CA THR A 125 12.68 0.55 30.40
C THR A 125 11.74 1.21 31.40
N ALA A 126 10.48 1.47 31.05
CA ALA A 126 9.49 2.08 31.93
C ALA A 126 9.21 1.23 33.19
N ALA A 127 9.18 1.86 34.37
CA ALA A 127 8.79 1.18 35.60
C ALA A 127 7.27 0.93 35.62
N VAL A 128 6.85 -0.29 35.92
CA VAL A 128 5.43 -0.70 35.93
C VAL A 128 4.66 -0.15 37.14
N THR A 129 5.38 0.35 38.15
CA THR A 129 4.79 0.96 39.35
C THR A 129 4.32 2.39 39.13
N ASP A 130 4.64 3.00 37.99
CA ASP A 130 4.23 4.35 37.64
C ASP A 130 3.22 4.29 36.49
N GLN A 131 1.95 4.34 36.87
CA GLN A 131 0.82 4.28 35.93
C GLN A 131 0.87 5.43 34.90
N ALA A 132 1.35 6.63 35.28
CA ALA A 132 1.47 7.75 34.36
C ALA A 132 2.57 7.50 33.32
N THR A 133 3.70 6.92 33.72
CA THR A 133 4.78 6.53 32.79
C THR A 133 4.34 5.40 31.87
N PHE A 134 3.55 4.44 32.36
CA PHE A 134 2.96 3.39 31.52
C PHE A 134 2.00 3.99 30.49
N GLU A 135 1.05 4.82 30.91
CA GLU A 135 0.09 5.49 30.03
C GLU A 135 0.77 6.37 28.98
N ALA A 136 1.83 7.09 29.35
CA ALA A 136 2.64 7.87 28.42
C ALA A 136 3.34 6.99 27.37
N ALA A 137 3.91 5.85 27.78
CA ALA A 137 4.55 4.91 26.86
C ALA A 137 3.53 4.24 25.91
N VAL A 138 2.32 3.93 26.40
CA VAL A 138 1.20 3.44 25.56
C VAL A 138 0.73 4.53 24.57
N SER A 139 0.68 5.79 25.00
CA SER A 139 0.31 6.92 24.13
C SER A 139 1.34 7.16 23.02
N ASP A 140 2.63 7.11 23.35
CA ASP A 140 3.73 7.19 22.37
C ASP A 140 3.63 6.06 21.34
N ALA A 141 3.37 4.83 21.80
CA ALA A 141 3.14 3.68 20.91
C ALA A 141 1.91 3.90 20.03
N SER A 142 0.79 4.36 20.59
CA SER A 142 -0.45 4.69 19.86
C SER A 142 -0.23 5.76 18.79
N THR A 143 0.61 6.75 19.06
CA THR A 143 0.99 7.79 18.08
C THR A 143 1.81 7.20 16.93
N ALA A 144 2.73 6.27 17.21
CA ALA A 144 3.45 5.55 16.18
C ALA A 144 2.50 4.70 15.31
N PHE A 145 1.46 4.11 15.91
CA PHE A 145 0.40 3.40 15.19
C PHE A 145 -0.46 4.30 14.32
N ALA A 146 -0.84 5.48 14.79
CA ALA A 146 -1.65 6.41 14.02
C ALA A 146 -0.97 6.82 12.70
N LYS A 147 0.37 6.87 12.67
CA LYS A 147 1.14 7.11 11.44
C LYS A 147 1.05 5.94 10.44
N LEU A 148 0.85 4.73 10.93
CA LEU A 148 0.74 3.50 10.12
C LEU A 148 -0.69 3.20 9.69
N GLY A 149 -1.67 3.51 10.54
CA GLY A 149 -3.09 3.20 10.37
C GLY A 149 -3.89 4.21 9.55
N SER A 150 -3.22 5.06 8.73
CA SER A 150 -3.96 5.87 7.76
C SER A 150 -4.71 4.96 6.78
N THR A 151 -5.80 5.45 6.18
CA THR A 151 -6.57 4.68 5.17
C THR A 151 -5.71 4.23 3.99
N GLU A 152 -4.59 4.91 3.72
CA GLU A 152 -3.66 4.55 2.64
C GLU A 152 -2.55 3.59 3.10
N GLY A 153 -2.46 3.36 4.41
CA GLY A 153 -1.51 2.45 5.05
C GLY A 153 -0.05 2.78 4.71
N PRO A 154 0.83 1.77 4.72
CA PRO A 154 2.24 1.97 4.40
C PRO A 154 2.52 2.22 2.90
N THR A 155 1.48 2.21 2.06
CA THR A 155 1.58 2.46 0.61
C THR A 155 1.33 3.92 0.23
N LYS A 156 1.06 4.79 1.21
CA LYS A 156 0.69 6.19 0.98
C LYS A 156 1.63 6.92 0.01
N ASP A 157 2.91 6.98 0.30
CA ASP A 157 3.87 7.76 -0.51
C ASP A 157 4.03 7.19 -1.93
N LEU A 158 3.74 5.90 -2.13
CA LEU A 158 3.72 5.28 -3.45
C LEU A 158 2.48 5.73 -4.25
N LYS A 159 1.34 5.91 -3.58
CA LYS A 159 0.07 6.36 -4.17
C LYS A 159 0.05 7.87 -4.45
N ASP A 160 1.01 8.66 -3.96
CA ASP A 160 1.16 10.06 -4.35
C ASP A 160 1.55 10.21 -5.85
N ASN A 161 2.11 9.16 -6.46
CA ASN A 161 2.25 9.09 -7.91
C ASN A 161 0.91 8.65 -8.55
N PRO A 162 0.33 9.44 -9.47
CA PRO A 162 -1.01 9.18 -10.00
C PRO A 162 -1.10 7.92 -10.88
N GLU A 163 0.01 7.49 -11.49
CA GLU A 163 0.06 6.24 -12.24
C GLU A 163 0.05 5.03 -11.29
N LEU A 164 0.82 5.11 -10.20
CA LEU A 164 0.77 4.10 -9.13
C LEU A 164 -0.58 4.07 -8.42
N ALA A 165 -1.19 5.21 -8.10
CA ALA A 165 -2.53 5.23 -7.51
C ALA A 165 -3.54 4.41 -8.33
N LYS A 166 -3.51 4.55 -9.66
CA LYS A 166 -4.33 3.75 -10.58
C LYS A 166 -3.92 2.27 -10.57
N ALA A 167 -2.62 1.97 -10.56
CA ALA A 167 -2.11 0.62 -10.52
C ALA A 167 -2.53 -0.12 -9.23
N PHE A 168 -2.36 0.51 -8.07
CA PHE A 168 -2.84 0.01 -6.77
C PHE A 168 -4.35 -0.25 -6.78
N GLY A 169 -5.15 0.63 -7.40
CA GLY A 169 -6.60 0.43 -7.50
C GLY A 169 -7.03 -0.78 -8.37
N LYS A 170 -6.12 -1.31 -9.19
CA LYS A 170 -6.38 -2.44 -10.09
C LYS A 170 -5.73 -3.74 -9.65
N ALA A 171 -4.66 -3.66 -8.86
CA ALA A 171 -3.94 -4.80 -8.32
C ALA A 171 -4.87 -5.65 -7.42
N PRO A 172 -5.15 -6.92 -7.78
CA PRO A 172 -6.04 -7.82 -7.03
C PRO A 172 -5.74 -7.88 -5.53
N ASN A 173 -4.45 -7.94 -5.20
CA ASN A 173 -3.94 -8.05 -3.84
C ASN A 173 -4.15 -6.78 -3.00
N CYS A 174 -4.32 -5.62 -3.63
CA CYS A 174 -4.55 -4.34 -2.97
C CYS A 174 -6.02 -4.10 -2.62
N ARG A 175 -6.95 -4.65 -3.42
CA ARG A 175 -8.40 -4.46 -3.21
C ARG A 175 -8.90 -5.08 -1.89
N ASN A 176 -8.14 -6.03 -1.36
CA ASN A 176 -8.42 -6.69 -0.08
C ASN A 176 -7.77 -5.97 1.12
N LEU A 177 -7.03 -4.88 0.91
CA LEU A 177 -6.44 -4.08 1.99
C LEU A 177 -7.38 -2.99 2.51
N ASP A 178 -8.22 -2.41 1.63
CA ASP A 178 -9.14 -1.32 1.96
C ASP A 178 -10.46 -1.81 2.59
N GLY A 179 -10.53 -3.10 2.99
CA GLY A 179 -11.76 -3.81 3.37
C GLY A 179 -11.65 -4.66 4.64
N ALA A 180 -11.13 -4.08 5.72
CA ALA A 180 -11.28 -4.58 7.09
C ALA A 180 -11.72 -3.45 8.03
#